data_AF-A0A2D4G4D1-F1
#
_entry.id   AF-A0A2D4G4D1-F1
#
_cell.length_a   1.000
_cell.length_b   1.000
_cell.length_c   1.000
_cell.angle_alpha   90.00
_cell.angle_beta   90.00
_cell.angle_gamma   90.00
#
_symmetry.space_group_name_H-M   'P 1'
#
loop_
_entity.id
_entity.type
_entity.pdbx_description
1 polymer ?
#
loop_
_entity_poly.entity_id
_entity_poly.type
_entity_poly.pdbx_seq_one_letter_code
_entity_poly.pdbx_strand_id
1 'polypeptide(L)'
;MIAWGRIIGHNITLIEWENLWNRNNKVTISAAYKENAYKMFHRWHLPPWRLARVYPNRSLNCWKCKKKEGTYCHMWWSCKEPQKYWLRIKNWLEEITKEQIELKPELFLLGISRKKTWGKS
;
A
#
# COMPACT_ATOMS: atom_id res chain seq x y z
N MET A 1 -7.10 -0.82 9.45
CA MET A 1 -6.18 -0.41 10.53
C MET A 1 -5.35 -1.57 11.10
N ILE A 2 -5.85 -2.43 11.99
CA ILE A 2 -5.03 -3.45 12.72
C ILE A 2 -4.20 -4.34 11.79
N ALA A 3 -4.83 -4.89 10.77
CA ALA A 3 -4.15 -5.79 9.85
C ALA A 3 -3.11 -5.07 8.96
N TRP A 4 -3.27 -3.76 8.72
CA TRP A 4 -2.25 -2.95 8.09
C TRP A 4 -1.08 -2.68 9.04
N GLY A 5 -1.36 -2.45 10.33
CA GLY A 5 -0.31 -2.32 11.34
C GLY A 5 0.60 -3.55 11.42
N ARG A 6 0.03 -4.77 11.28
CA ARG A 6 0.81 -6.01 11.19
C ARG A 6 1.72 -6.08 9.94
N ILE A 7 1.27 -5.53 8.81
CA ILE A 7 2.03 -5.53 7.55
C ILE A 7 3.18 -4.51 7.62
N ILE A 8 2.91 -3.36 8.22
CA ILE A 8 3.85 -2.24 8.32
C ILE A 8 4.84 -2.45 9.48
N GLY A 9 4.48 -3.25 10.49
CA GLY A 9 5.34 -3.57 11.63
C GLY A 9 5.19 -2.61 12.81
N HIS A 10 4.21 -1.69 12.78
CA HIS A 10 3.86 -0.85 13.90
C HIS A 10 2.36 -0.53 13.93
N ASN A 11 1.86 -0.11 15.09
CA ASN A 11 0.46 0.26 15.23
C ASN A 11 0.14 1.52 14.40
N ILE A 12 -1.07 1.52 13.83
CA ILE A 12 -1.71 2.70 13.25
C ILE A 12 -2.87 3.03 14.18
N THR A 13 -2.89 4.24 14.72
CA THR A 13 -3.95 4.73 15.61
C THR A 13 -5.24 4.99 14.84
N LEU A 14 -6.37 5.02 15.55
CA LEU A 14 -7.66 5.36 14.94
C LEU A 14 -7.63 6.76 14.32
N ILE A 15 -7.00 7.72 15.00
CA ILE A 15 -6.87 9.10 14.52
C ILE A 15 -6.03 9.17 13.23
N GLU A 16 -4.88 8.48 13.18
CA GLU A 16 -4.11 8.37 11.93
C GLU A 16 -4.95 7.76 10.81
N TRP A 17 -5.71 6.70 11.13
CA TRP A 17 -6.56 6.00 10.17
C TRP A 17 -7.69 6.89 9.60
N GLU A 18 -8.40 7.63 10.45
CA GLU A 18 -9.45 8.57 10.05
C GLU A 18 -8.90 9.73 9.23
N ASN A 19 -7.74 10.28 9.62
CA ASN A 19 -7.10 11.35 8.86
C ASN A 19 -6.73 10.92 7.44
N LEU A 20 -6.22 9.69 7.27
CA LEU A 20 -5.93 9.13 5.95
C LEU A 20 -7.18 8.98 5.09
N TRP A 21 -8.28 8.49 5.69
CA TRP A 21 -9.56 8.36 5.01
C TRP A 21 -10.07 9.72 4.52
N ASN A 22 -10.13 10.70 5.42
CA ASN A 22 -10.59 12.04 5.12
C ASN A 22 -9.73 12.73 4.06
N ARG A 23 -8.41 12.54 4.11
CA ARG A 23 -7.49 13.04 3.09
C ARG A 23 -7.77 12.40 1.73
N ASN A 24 -7.79 11.08 1.64
CA ASN A 24 -7.94 10.36 0.36
C ASN A 24 -9.26 10.72 -0.35
N ASN A 25 -10.33 10.96 0.42
CA ASN A 25 -11.62 11.37 -0.13
C ASN A 25 -11.62 12.78 -0.76
N LYS A 26 -10.67 13.63 -0.35
CA LYS A 26 -10.55 15.04 -0.78
C LYS A 26 -9.46 15.27 -1.84
N VAL A 27 -8.49 14.35 -1.97
CA VAL A 27 -7.32 14.52 -2.89
C VAL A 27 -7.72 14.60 -4.36
N THR A 28 -8.79 13.92 -4.77
CA THR A 28 -9.20 13.84 -6.17
C THR A 28 -10.71 13.79 -6.28
N ILE A 29 -11.29 14.34 -7.35
CA ILE A 29 -12.71 14.22 -7.67
C ILE A 29 -13.02 12.94 -8.47
N SER A 30 -12.01 12.32 -9.07
CA SER A 30 -12.20 11.16 -9.95
C SER A 30 -12.63 9.93 -9.15
N ALA A 31 -13.77 9.36 -9.54
CA ALA A 31 -14.31 8.14 -8.93
C ALA A 31 -13.32 6.97 -9.02
N ALA A 32 -12.66 6.80 -10.16
CA ALA A 32 -11.70 5.71 -10.37
C ALA A 32 -10.51 5.77 -9.39
N TYR A 33 -9.97 6.97 -9.14
CA TYR A 33 -8.89 7.13 -8.18
C TYR A 33 -9.36 6.93 -6.73
N LYS A 34 -10.55 7.42 -6.38
CA LYS A 34 -11.16 7.14 -5.06
C LYS A 34 -11.37 5.65 -4.84
N GLU A 35 -11.88 4.94 -5.84
CA GLU A 35 -12.08 3.49 -5.79
C GLU A 35 -10.76 2.74 -5.56
N ASN A 36 -9.68 3.14 -6.24
CA ASN A 36 -8.36 2.55 -6.04
C ASN A 36 -7.86 2.76 -4.60
N ALA A 37 -8.04 3.96 -4.05
CA ALA A 37 -7.70 4.26 -2.66
C ALA A 37 -8.51 3.38 -1.70
N TYR A 38 -9.83 3.25 -1.91
CA TYR A 38 -10.69 2.38 -1.10
C TYR A 38 -10.28 0.91 -1.17
N LYS A 39 -10.02 0.40 -2.38
CA LYS A 39 -9.57 -0.98 -2.59
C LYS A 39 -8.28 -1.27 -1.84
N MET A 40 -7.33 -0.33 -1.84
CA MET A 40 -6.10 -0.47 -1.07
C MET A 40 -6.36 -0.38 0.44
N PHE A 41 -7.07 0.65 0.89
CA PHE A 41 -7.35 0.91 2.29
C PHE A 41 -8.03 -0.28 2.99
N HIS A 42 -9.02 -0.88 2.33
CA HIS A 42 -9.75 -2.05 2.83
C HIS A 42 -9.11 -3.40 2.47
N ARG A 43 -8.03 -3.41 1.70
CA ARG A 43 -7.41 -4.64 1.16
C ARG A 43 -8.42 -5.52 0.42
N TRP A 44 -9.19 -4.87 -0.46
CA TRP A 44 -10.32 -5.47 -1.18
C TRP A 44 -9.91 -6.67 -2.04
N HIS A 45 -8.72 -6.61 -2.64
CA HIS A 45 -8.22 -7.67 -3.51
C HIS A 45 -7.94 -8.96 -2.71
N LEU A 46 -8.58 -10.05 -3.10
CA LEU A 46 -8.32 -11.37 -2.53
C LEU A 46 -6.98 -11.91 -3.06
N PRO A 47 -6.02 -12.22 -2.18
CA PRO A 47 -4.72 -12.72 -2.60
C PRO A 47 -4.79 -14.23 -2.93
N PRO A 48 -3.91 -14.77 -3.81
CA PRO A 48 -3.89 -16.17 -4.23
C PRO A 48 -3.94 -17.16 -3.07
N TRP A 49 -3.21 -16.87 -2.00
CA TRP A 49 -3.24 -17.69 -0.79
C TRP A 49 -4.67 -17.91 -0.25
N ARG A 50 -5.46 -16.83 -0.20
CA ARG A 50 -6.83 -16.88 0.30
C ARG A 50 -7.77 -17.54 -0.71
N LEU A 51 -7.54 -17.31 -2.00
CA LEU A 51 -8.35 -17.92 -3.07
C LEU A 51 -8.16 -19.43 -3.17
N ALA A 52 -6.93 -19.93 -3.02
CA ALA A 52 -6.64 -21.35 -3.05
C ALA A 52 -7.30 -22.13 -1.90
N ARG A 53 -7.57 -21.47 -0.76
CA ARG A 53 -8.35 -22.07 0.34
C ARG A 53 -9.83 -22.26 0.03
N VAL A 54 -10.38 -21.44 -0.87
CA VAL A 54 -11.79 -21.53 -1.31
C VAL A 54 -11.90 -22.42 -2.54
N TYR A 55 -10.90 -22.38 -3.42
CA TYR A 55 -10.87 -23.09 -4.69
C TYR A 55 -9.60 -23.96 -4.75
N PRO A 56 -9.68 -25.26 -4.40
CA PRO A 56 -8.52 -26.15 -4.23
C PRO A 56 -7.61 -26.26 -5.45
N ASN A 57 -8.14 -26.07 -6.67
CA ASN A 57 -7.38 -26.17 -7.91
C ASN A 57 -6.63 -24.88 -8.28
N ARG A 58 -6.70 -23.83 -7.47
CA ARG A 58 -5.96 -22.57 -7.69
C ARG A 58 -4.58 -22.65 -7.05
N SER A 59 -3.56 -22.15 -7.74
CA SER A 59 -2.23 -22.01 -7.17
C SER A 59 -2.21 -21.00 -6.01
N LEU A 60 -1.51 -21.36 -4.93
CA LEU A 60 -1.18 -20.48 -3.81
C LEU A 60 -0.16 -19.39 -4.20
N ASN A 61 0.52 -19.55 -5.34
CA ASN A 61 1.62 -18.69 -5.71
C ASN A 61 1.17 -17.30 -6.18
N CYS A 62 2.00 -16.32 -5.90
CA CYS A 62 1.87 -14.94 -6.34
C CYS A 62 1.68 -14.84 -7.86
N TRP A 63 0.63 -14.15 -8.31
CA TRP A 63 0.37 -13.96 -9.75
C TRP A 63 1.50 -13.24 -10.49
N LYS A 64 2.28 -12.41 -9.79
CA LYS A 64 3.34 -11.59 -10.38
C LYS A 64 4.64 -12.39 -10.54
N CYS A 65 5.19 -12.93 -9.45
CA CYS A 65 6.47 -13.64 -9.50
C CYS A 65 6.35 -15.14 -9.76
N LYS A 66 5.17 -15.74 -9.53
CA LYS A 66 4.89 -17.18 -9.61
C LYS A 66 5.77 -18.09 -8.73
N LYS A 67 6.55 -17.52 -7.81
CA LYS A 67 7.59 -18.23 -7.02
C LYS A 67 7.28 -18.38 -5.53
N LYS A 68 6.71 -17.36 -4.90
CA LYS A 68 6.37 -17.35 -3.47
C LYS A 68 4.86 -17.35 -3.28
N GLU A 69 4.42 -17.74 -2.10
CA GLU A 69 3.01 -17.65 -1.70
C GLU A 69 2.48 -16.23 -1.88
N GLY A 70 1.36 -16.11 -2.58
CA GLY A 70 0.71 -14.85 -2.86
C GLY A 70 -0.08 -14.38 -1.66
N THR A 71 0.60 -13.86 -0.63
CA THR A 71 -0.04 -13.10 0.45
C THR A 71 -0.28 -11.66 0.01
N TYR A 72 -1.18 -10.93 0.68
CA TYR A 72 -1.47 -9.54 0.33
C TYR A 72 -0.20 -8.66 0.40
N CYS A 73 0.56 -8.75 1.50
CA CYS A 73 1.82 -8.03 1.67
C CYS A 73 2.83 -8.39 0.57
N HIS A 74 2.96 -9.67 0.23
CA HIS A 74 3.86 -10.07 -0.84
C HIS A 74 3.45 -9.47 -2.18
N MET A 75 2.19 -9.58 -2.56
CA MET A 75 1.71 -9.11 -3.86
C MET A 75 1.83 -7.62 -4.10
N TRP A 76 1.73 -6.80 -3.06
CA TRP A 76 1.72 -5.34 -3.18
C TRP A 76 3.02 -4.69 -2.72
N TRP A 77 3.78 -5.34 -1.84
CA TRP A 77 5.02 -4.80 -1.28
C TRP A 77 6.21 -5.71 -1.54
N SER A 78 6.35 -6.85 -0.85
CA SER A 78 7.63 -7.57 -0.78
C SER A 78 7.99 -8.38 -2.04
N CYS A 79 7.07 -8.51 -3.00
CA CYS A 79 7.38 -9.14 -4.28
C CYS A 79 8.30 -8.24 -5.12
N LYS A 80 9.28 -8.87 -5.78
CA LYS A 80 10.23 -8.18 -6.65
C LYS A 80 9.59 -7.38 -7.79
N GLU A 81 8.45 -7.83 -8.33
CA GLU A 81 7.81 -7.13 -9.46
C GLU A 81 7.15 -5.81 -9.02
N PRO A 82 6.33 -5.75 -7.95
CA PRO A 82 5.93 -4.49 -7.32
C PRO A 82 7.09 -3.62 -6.84
N GLN A 83 8.15 -4.21 -6.26
CA GLN A 83 9.30 -3.43 -5.79
C GLN A 83 9.95 -2.62 -6.91
N LYS A 84 10.10 -3.19 -8.12
CA LYS A 84 10.61 -2.45 -9.28
C LYS A 84 9.72 -1.24 -9.62
N TYR A 85 8.40 -1.42 -9.56
CA TYR A 85 7.45 -0.34 -9.79
C TYR A 85 7.58 0.74 -8.72
N TRP A 86 7.60 0.38 -7.44
CA TRP A 86 7.72 1.34 -6.35
C TRP A 86 9.05 2.09 -6.35
N LEU A 87 10.14 1.43 -6.75
CA LEU A 87 11.43 2.08 -6.93
C LEU A 87 11.38 3.15 -8.04
N ARG A 88 10.70 2.87 -9.14
CA ARG A 88 10.50 3.87 -10.21
C ARG A 88 9.67 5.07 -9.71
N ILE A 89 8.58 4.81 -8.98
CA ILE A 89 7.76 5.87 -8.39
C ILE A 89 8.58 6.69 -7.38
N LYS A 90 9.39 6.04 -6.54
CA LYS A 90 10.30 6.72 -5.62
C LYS A 90 11.21 7.68 -6.38
N ASN A 91 11.93 7.20 -7.39
CA ASN A 91 12.88 8.03 -8.14
C ASN A 91 12.18 9.25 -8.75
N TRP A 92 11.01 9.07 -9.36
CA TRP A 92 10.22 10.19 -9.88
C TRP A 92 9.79 11.18 -8.80
N LEU A 93 9.35 10.70 -7.64
CA LEU A 93 8.98 11.58 -6.54
C LEU A 93 10.20 12.37 -6.06
N GLU A 94 11.37 11.74 -5.89
CA GLU A 94 12.60 12.42 -5.47
C GLU A 94 13.08 13.43 -6.51
N GLU A 95 12.95 13.13 -7.81
CA GLU A 95 13.28 14.04 -8.90
C GLU A 95 12.40 15.30 -8.89
N ILE A 96 11.10 15.15 -8.60
CA ILE A 96 10.12 16.24 -8.58
C ILE A 96 10.25 17.06 -7.30
N THR A 97 10.35 16.41 -6.14
CA THR A 97 10.35 17.10 -4.84
C THR A 97 11.74 17.61 -4.44
N LYS A 98 12.80 17.09 -5.06
CA LYS A 98 14.20 17.31 -4.65
C LYS A 98 14.49 16.84 -3.22
N GLU A 99 13.66 15.93 -2.68
CA GLU A 99 13.85 15.34 -1.36
C GLU A 99 14.17 13.86 -1.48
N GLN A 100 15.00 13.34 -0.56
CA GLN A 100 15.15 11.91 -0.37
C GLN A 100 13.88 11.32 0.28
N ILE A 101 13.40 10.21 -0.28
CA ILE A 101 12.16 9.54 0.14
C ILE A 101 12.47 8.10 0.52
N GLU A 102 12.19 7.73 1.76
CA GLU A 102 12.41 6.36 2.20
C GLU A 102 11.37 5.41 1.57
N LEU A 103 11.82 4.26 1.05
CA LEU A 103 10.97 3.25 0.45
C LEU A 103 10.24 2.44 1.54
N LYS A 104 9.15 3.01 2.05
CA LYS A 104 8.36 2.47 3.17
C LYS A 104 6.95 2.02 2.74
N PRO A 105 6.47 0.84 3.16
CA PRO A 105 5.16 0.33 2.74
C PRO A 105 4.02 1.27 3.15
N GLU A 106 4.09 1.86 4.33
CA GLU A 106 3.07 2.78 4.84
C GLU A 106 2.95 4.05 3.99
N LEU A 107 4.06 4.55 3.44
CA LEU A 107 4.07 5.72 2.58
C LEU A 107 3.51 5.38 1.20
N PHE A 108 4.02 4.32 0.57
CA PHE A 108 3.69 3.99 -0.81
C PHE A 108 2.34 3.28 -0.98
N LEU A 109 1.88 2.52 0.02
CA LEU A 109 0.60 1.82 -0.03
C LEU A 109 -0.54 2.64 0.58
N LEU A 110 -0.28 3.42 1.63
CA LEU A 110 -1.32 4.12 2.38
C LEU A 110 -1.17 5.65 2.39
N GLY A 111 -0.07 6.20 1.89
CA GLY A 111 0.19 7.64 1.93
C GLY A 111 0.54 8.18 3.32
N ILE A 112 0.94 7.30 4.25
CA ILE A 112 1.36 7.69 5.60
C ILE A 112 2.77 8.26 5.54
N SER A 113 2.90 9.56 5.84
CA SER A 113 4.19 10.21 6.03
C SER A 113 4.31 10.65 7.49
N ARG A 114 5.41 10.24 8.14
CA ARG A 114 5.74 10.64 9.51
C ARG A 114 6.79 11.77 9.57
N LYS A 115 7.09 12.42 8.44
CA LYS A 115 7.88 13.64 8.47
C LYS A 115 7.12 14.66 9.32
N LYS A 116 7.70 15.05 10.46
CA LYS A 116 7.23 16.21 11.24
C LYS A 116 7.30 17.41 10.30
N THR A 117 6.15 17.93 9.86
CA THR A 117 6.11 19.29 9.32
C THR A 117 6.45 20.23 10.47
N TRP A 118 7.71 20.65 10.57
CA TRP A 118 8.04 21.83 11.35
C TRP A 118 7.39 23.03 10.68
N GLY A 119 6.48 23.71 11.40
CA GLY A 119 5.96 25.02 11.04
C GLY A 119 4.88 25.03 9.96
N LYS A 120 3.62 25.11 10.38
CA LYS A 120 2.71 26.12 9.81
C LYS A 120 2.38 27.07 10.95
N SER A 121 3.18 28.13 11.04
CA SER A 121 2.81 29.40 11.68
C SER A 121 1.68 30.04 10.91
#